data_AF-A0A9W4NW86-F1
#
_entry.id   AF-A0A9W4NW86-F1
#
_cell.length_a   1.000
_cell.length_b   1.000
_cell.length_c   1.000
_cell.angle_alpha   90.00
_cell.angle_beta   90.00
_cell.angle_gamma   90.00
#
_symmetry.space_group_name_H-M   'P 1'
#
loop_
_entity.id
_entity.type
_entity.pdbx_description
1 polymer ?
#
loop_
_entity_poly.entity_id
_entity_poly.type
_entity_poly.pdbx_seq_one_letter_code
_entity_poly.pdbx_strand_id
1 'polypeptide(L)'
;MCVFNTLITLSILFSPAISTDLKDPTGRPGHGFIGYGISVYDPVCATTCAEVVPTRLQCPKSDDGGSYLSTPSPECLATNEPYLTSMAWCIHVHCGDEVEIFNIESWWRLNIPGRQVDQPVPKMTYQHALSLIETPPTEILEKGAVLNRTVTVSNESYNAHQEQQTVYKNVQTNSSKYGLMIFITGCVAPIFLSLIRFIPLPSQFFIALNVHLIDPPLAGKRHAVPVIGAGIVPTRGQALFIAYIVIVNIILSSVGYQISRPGTMYPNLSYQLAAWVSNRLGVLSFANLPLLILYSGRNNILLWMTDWSRSTFLLIHRWIAFICTLQACLHSLIYLALVIWENDHEIKSHLAFWYWGIIATVAFSLMIPFSILPLRRVAYELFFILHIAFAILAIVGSWYHIMYRYDKQWGFET
;
A
#
# COMPACT_ATOMS: atom_id res chain seq x y z
N MET A 1 20.52 -7.58 -15.38
CA MET A 1 20.73 -8.42 -14.19
C MET A 1 21.94 -8.00 -13.36
N CYS A 2 23.12 -7.73 -13.93
CA CYS A 2 24.27 -7.24 -13.13
C CYS A 2 24.03 -5.91 -12.41
N VAL A 3 23.42 -4.91 -13.05
CA VAL A 3 23.23 -3.56 -12.46
C VAL A 3 22.28 -3.58 -11.25
N PHE A 4 21.32 -4.51 -11.20
CA PHE A 4 20.35 -4.60 -10.11
C PHE A 4 20.98 -5.15 -8.81
N ASN A 5 21.89 -6.13 -8.92
CA ASN A 5 22.66 -6.62 -7.76
C ASN A 5 23.71 -5.60 -7.30
N THR A 6 24.30 -4.82 -8.20
CA THR A 6 25.27 -3.77 -7.82
C THR A 6 24.62 -2.60 -7.09
N LEU A 7 23.36 -2.27 -7.41
CA LEU A 7 22.59 -1.21 -6.74
C LEU A 7 22.16 -1.58 -5.31
N ILE A 8 21.88 -2.85 -5.04
CA ILE A 8 21.57 -3.35 -3.68
C ILE A 8 22.83 -3.32 -2.78
N THR A 9 24.01 -3.56 -3.36
CA THR A 9 25.27 -3.49 -2.59
C THR A 9 25.76 -2.06 -2.31
N LEU A 10 25.37 -1.06 -3.12
CA LEU A 10 25.76 0.34 -2.91
C LEU A 10 24.87 1.08 -1.91
N SER A 11 23.62 0.65 -1.70
CA SER A 11 22.73 1.18 -0.66
C SER A 11 23.13 0.78 0.77
N ILE A 12 24.03 -0.21 0.92
CA ILE A 12 24.60 -0.62 2.22
C ILE A 12 25.77 0.28 2.66
N LEU A 13 26.39 1.03 1.74
CA LEU A 13 27.60 1.83 2.01
C LEU A 13 27.32 3.29 2.39
N PHE A 14 26.07 3.75 2.32
CA PHE A 14 25.66 5.10 2.73
C PHE A 14 24.49 5.04 3.73
N SER A 15 24.72 4.41 4.89
CA SER A 15 23.89 4.68 6.07
C SER A 15 24.57 5.78 6.89
N PRO A 16 24.17 7.07 6.78
CA PRO A 16 24.52 8.01 7.81
C PRO A 16 23.81 7.56 9.09
N ALA A 17 24.56 7.45 10.19
CA ALA A 17 23.98 7.28 11.51
C ALA A 17 23.13 8.52 11.82
N ILE A 18 21.82 8.40 11.59
CA ILE A 18 20.83 9.41 11.97
C ILE A 18 20.00 8.80 13.09
N SER A 19 19.92 9.58 14.16
CA SER A 19 19.23 9.36 15.42
C SER A 19 17.93 8.59 15.30
N THR A 20 17.79 7.59 16.16
CA THR A 20 16.57 6.87 16.50
C THR A 20 15.50 7.85 16.96
N ASP A 21 14.64 8.30 16.05
CA ASP A 21 13.43 9.00 16.44
C ASP A 21 12.25 8.51 15.60
N LEU A 22 11.27 7.95 16.33
CA LEU A 22 9.95 7.51 15.88
C LEU A 22 9.93 6.53 14.68
N LYS A 23 10.38 5.29 14.92
CA LYS A 23 9.83 4.14 14.20
C LYS A 23 8.34 4.02 14.56
N ASP A 24 7.45 4.24 13.61
CA ASP A 24 6.05 3.78 13.71
C ASP A 24 5.84 2.56 12.81
N PRO A 25 6.54 1.44 13.09
CA PRO A 25 5.83 0.18 12.88
C PRO A 25 6.13 -0.83 14.00
N THR A 26 5.14 -1.08 14.86
CA THR A 26 5.19 -2.14 15.87
C THR A 26 4.53 -3.42 15.32
N GLY A 27 5.29 -4.33 14.71
CA GLY A 27 4.65 -5.50 14.09
C GLY A 27 5.58 -6.48 13.38
N ARG A 28 5.17 -7.75 13.34
CA ARG A 28 5.85 -8.84 12.63
C ARG A 28 5.86 -8.65 11.11
N PRO A 29 6.97 -8.97 10.42
CA PRO A 29 7.06 -8.88 8.97
C PRO A 29 6.09 -9.86 8.30
N GLY A 30 5.42 -9.39 7.25
CA GLY A 30 4.55 -10.19 6.39
C GLY A 30 5.27 -10.59 5.09
N HIS A 31 4.75 -11.60 4.39
CA HIS A 31 5.25 -11.99 3.07
C HIS A 31 4.08 -12.07 2.09
N GLY A 32 4.19 -11.38 0.95
CA GLY A 32 3.12 -11.27 -0.05
C GLY A 32 2.44 -9.91 0.01
N PHE A 33 1.21 -9.81 -0.50
CA PHE A 33 0.42 -8.57 -0.47
C PHE A 33 -0.75 -8.69 0.50
N ILE A 34 -1.34 -7.56 0.90
CA ILE A 34 -2.60 -7.57 1.64
C ILE A 34 -3.68 -8.34 0.84
N GLY A 35 -4.23 -9.38 1.44
CA GLY A 35 -5.19 -10.31 0.83
C GLY A 35 -4.56 -11.42 -0.02
N TYR A 36 -3.24 -11.44 -0.18
CA TYR A 36 -2.47 -12.44 -0.92
C TYR A 36 -1.17 -12.79 -0.16
N GLY A 37 -1.31 -13.54 0.94
CA GLY A 37 -0.20 -13.92 1.82
C GLY A 37 -0.13 -13.11 3.11
N ILE A 38 -0.63 -11.87 3.12
CA ILE A 38 -0.76 -11.04 4.33
C ILE A 38 -2.24 -10.81 4.65
N SER A 39 -2.68 -11.26 5.82
CA SER A 39 -4.04 -11.03 6.32
C SER A 39 -4.06 -9.89 7.34
N VAL A 40 -4.86 -8.85 7.06
CA VAL A 40 -5.10 -7.73 7.99
C VAL A 40 -6.33 -8.06 8.84
N TYR A 41 -6.26 -7.79 10.15
CA TYR A 41 -7.37 -7.99 11.10
C TYR A 41 -7.97 -9.40 11.01
N ASP A 42 -7.14 -10.45 11.15
CA ASP A 42 -7.56 -11.83 10.94
C ASP A 42 -7.35 -12.70 12.19
N PRO A 43 -8.41 -13.26 12.80
CA PRO A 43 -9.82 -13.02 12.48
C PRO A 43 -10.27 -11.62 12.93
N VAL A 44 -11.23 -11.03 12.20
CA VAL A 44 -11.71 -9.67 12.48
C VAL A 44 -12.33 -9.60 13.87
N CYS A 45 -13.11 -10.62 14.25
CA CYS A 45 -13.82 -10.64 15.52
C CYS A 45 -12.88 -10.53 16.75
N ALA A 46 -11.79 -11.30 16.76
CA ALA A 46 -10.82 -11.26 17.85
C ALA A 46 -10.01 -9.97 17.84
N THR A 47 -9.67 -9.47 16.64
CA THR A 47 -8.93 -8.22 16.52
C THR A 47 -9.78 -7.00 16.88
N THR A 48 -11.10 -7.06 16.67
CA THR A 48 -12.03 -6.05 17.16
C THR A 48 -12.07 -6.07 18.67
N CYS A 49 -12.14 -7.25 19.31
CA CYS A 49 -12.07 -7.36 20.77
C CYS A 49 -10.82 -6.70 21.36
N ALA A 50 -9.65 -6.85 20.72
CA ALA A 50 -8.41 -6.22 21.18
C ALA A 50 -8.46 -4.68 21.21
N GLU A 51 -9.27 -4.07 20.34
CA GLU A 51 -9.45 -2.61 20.29
C GLU A 51 -10.49 -2.10 21.29
N VAL A 52 -11.54 -2.89 21.56
CA VAL A 52 -12.68 -2.45 22.39
C VAL A 52 -12.56 -2.85 23.86
N VAL A 53 -11.77 -3.87 24.19
CA VAL A 53 -11.54 -4.27 25.58
C VAL A 53 -10.66 -3.22 26.28
N PRO A 54 -11.07 -2.71 27.46
CA PRO A 54 -10.32 -1.68 28.16
C PRO A 54 -8.88 -2.09 28.50
N THR A 55 -7.92 -1.23 28.20
CA THR A 55 -6.48 -1.45 28.44
C THR A 55 -5.92 -0.63 29.60
N ARG A 56 -6.78 0.01 30.41
CA ARG A 56 -6.35 0.69 31.64
C ARG A 56 -6.14 -0.32 32.75
N LEU A 57 -4.96 -0.93 32.77
CA LEU A 57 -4.63 -2.06 33.65
C LEU A 57 -3.84 -1.61 34.90
N GLN A 58 -3.92 -2.43 35.96
CA GLN A 58 -2.95 -2.38 37.05
C GLN A 58 -1.76 -3.27 36.69
N CYS A 59 -0.66 -2.65 36.27
CA CYS A 59 0.57 -3.32 35.93
C CYS A 59 1.57 -3.21 37.09
N PRO A 60 2.36 -4.26 37.40
CA PRO A 60 3.52 -4.12 38.27
C PRO A 60 4.43 -3.02 37.71
N LYS A 61 4.95 -2.14 38.57
CA LYS A 61 5.81 -1.02 38.13
C LYS A 61 7.01 -1.58 37.37
N SER A 62 7.17 -1.19 36.11
CA SER A 62 8.49 -1.07 35.51
C SER A 62 9.28 -0.04 36.34
N ASP A 63 10.59 -0.23 36.49
CA ASP A 63 11.46 0.52 37.42
C ASP A 63 11.47 2.06 37.23
N ASP A 64 10.76 2.59 36.25
CA ASP A 64 10.58 4.02 36.01
C ASP A 64 9.14 4.47 36.34
N GLY A 65 8.85 4.73 37.62
CA GLY A 65 7.81 5.67 38.13
C GLY A 65 6.55 5.95 37.29
N GLY A 66 5.87 4.94 36.75
CA GLY A 66 4.84 5.11 35.73
C GLY A 66 3.46 5.60 36.22
N SER A 67 2.97 6.65 35.58
CA SER A 67 1.60 7.19 35.66
C SER A 67 0.56 6.27 35.01
N TYR A 68 -0.67 6.23 35.56
CA TYR A 68 -1.86 5.54 35.02
C TYR A 68 -2.36 6.05 33.65
N LEU A 69 -1.58 6.91 32.98
CA LEU A 69 -1.87 7.49 31.65
C LEU A 69 -1.09 6.83 30.50
N SER A 70 -0.25 5.83 30.77
CA SER A 70 0.57 5.17 29.74
C SER A 70 -0.11 3.91 29.17
N THR A 71 0.04 3.69 27.86
CA THR A 71 -0.33 2.43 27.20
C THR A 71 0.34 1.26 27.93
N PRO A 72 -0.40 0.19 28.30
CA PRO A 72 0.17 -0.91 29.07
C PRO A 72 1.29 -1.61 28.29
N SER A 73 2.31 -2.08 29.00
CA SER A 73 3.40 -2.84 28.38
C SER A 73 2.91 -4.20 27.85
N PRO A 74 3.59 -4.79 26.85
CA PRO A 74 3.30 -6.14 26.38
C PRO A 74 3.28 -7.18 27.50
N GLU A 75 4.18 -7.07 28.48
CA GLU A 75 4.25 -7.95 29.65
C GLU A 75 3.00 -7.82 30.51
N CYS A 76 2.49 -6.60 30.69
CA CYS A 76 1.27 -6.37 31.45
C CYS A 76 0.05 -6.97 30.76
N LEU A 77 -0.11 -6.75 29.45
CA LEU A 77 -1.19 -7.36 28.66
C LEU A 77 -1.11 -8.89 28.67
N ALA A 78 0.10 -9.46 28.63
CA ALA A 78 0.31 -10.91 28.65
C ALA A 78 0.01 -11.56 30.00
N THR A 79 0.03 -10.83 31.12
CA THR A 79 -0.04 -11.41 32.48
C THR A 79 -1.26 -10.97 33.30
N ASN A 80 -1.92 -9.87 32.93
CA ASN A 80 -3.06 -9.33 33.66
C ASN A 80 -4.31 -10.19 33.48
N GLU A 81 -4.72 -10.87 34.55
CA GLU A 81 -5.81 -11.83 34.50
C GLU A 81 -7.18 -11.22 34.15
N PRO A 82 -7.64 -10.10 34.75
CA PRO A 82 -8.87 -9.42 34.35
C PRO A 82 -8.93 -9.04 32.86
N TYR A 83 -7.79 -8.66 32.28
CA TYR A 83 -7.69 -8.37 30.86
C TYR A 83 -7.85 -9.63 30.01
N LEU A 84 -7.13 -10.70 30.35
CA LEU A 84 -7.21 -11.97 29.64
C LEU A 84 -8.62 -12.57 29.72
N THR A 85 -9.26 -12.60 30.89
CA THR A 85 -10.63 -13.13 30.99
C THR A 85 -11.63 -12.27 30.22
N SER A 86 -11.51 -10.94 30.24
CA SER A 86 -12.38 -10.04 29.46
C SER A 86 -12.19 -10.21 27.95
N MET A 87 -10.94 -10.38 27.50
CA MET A 87 -10.59 -10.67 26.11
C MET A 87 -11.18 -12.02 25.67
N ALA A 88 -11.01 -13.07 26.46
CA ALA A 88 -11.54 -14.40 26.17
C ALA A 88 -13.06 -14.38 26.09
N TRP A 89 -13.73 -13.67 27.00
CA TRP A 89 -15.18 -13.50 26.97
C TRP A 89 -15.65 -12.78 25.70
N CYS A 90 -15.02 -11.65 25.34
CA CYS A 90 -15.37 -10.92 24.13
C CYS A 90 -15.25 -11.81 22.88
N ILE A 91 -14.15 -12.55 22.75
CA ILE A 91 -13.92 -13.47 21.63
C ILE A 91 -14.97 -14.57 21.62
N HIS A 92 -15.30 -15.15 22.78
CA HIS A 92 -16.32 -16.18 22.89
C HIS A 92 -17.69 -15.69 22.41
N VAL A 93 -18.10 -14.48 22.82
CA VAL A 93 -19.40 -13.89 22.46
C VAL A 93 -19.46 -13.56 20.97
N HIS A 94 -18.38 -13.06 20.37
CA HIS A 94 -18.43 -12.46 19.03
C HIS A 94 -17.78 -13.26 17.89
N CYS A 95 -16.87 -14.19 18.17
CA CYS A 95 -16.32 -15.07 17.14
C CYS A 95 -17.15 -16.34 16.93
N GLY A 96 -17.89 -16.79 17.96
CA GLY A 96 -18.75 -17.97 17.90
C GLY A 96 -18.06 -19.21 17.32
N ASP A 97 -18.83 -20.02 16.59
CA ASP A 97 -18.35 -21.23 15.89
C ASP A 97 -17.85 -20.94 14.46
N GLU A 98 -17.86 -19.67 14.01
CA GLU A 98 -17.44 -19.29 12.65
C GLU A 98 -15.93 -19.43 12.43
N VAL A 99 -15.16 -19.35 13.51
CA VAL A 99 -13.69 -19.43 13.49
C VAL A 99 -13.25 -20.66 14.26
N GLU A 100 -12.44 -21.51 13.61
CA GLU A 100 -11.87 -22.67 14.29
C GLU A 100 -11.06 -22.26 15.53
N ILE A 101 -11.24 -23.01 16.62
CA ILE A 101 -10.58 -22.76 17.91
C ILE A 101 -9.06 -22.67 17.75
N PHE A 102 -8.46 -23.47 16.86
CA PHE A 102 -7.03 -23.42 16.57
C PHE A 102 -6.58 -22.04 16.07
N ASN A 103 -7.36 -21.40 15.19
CA ASN A 103 -7.06 -20.06 14.67
C ASN A 103 -7.19 -19.00 15.76
N ILE A 104 -8.16 -19.15 16.67
CA ILE A 104 -8.31 -18.27 17.85
C ILE A 104 -7.10 -18.41 18.78
N GLU A 105 -6.68 -19.63 19.12
CA GLU A 105 -5.52 -19.87 19.99
C GLU A 105 -4.21 -19.35 19.38
N SER A 106 -4.03 -19.54 18.07
CA SER A 106 -2.90 -18.98 17.33
C SER A 106 -2.91 -17.46 17.38
N TRP A 107 -4.06 -16.84 17.09
CA TRP A 107 -4.22 -15.38 17.18
C TRP A 107 -3.98 -14.88 18.61
N TRP A 108 -4.51 -15.55 19.62
CA TRP A 108 -4.38 -15.21 21.03
C TRP A 108 -2.92 -15.15 21.45
N ARG A 109 -2.18 -16.23 21.19
CA ARG A 109 -0.75 -16.32 21.50
C ARG A 109 0.06 -15.21 20.84
N LEU A 110 -0.31 -14.83 19.63
CA LEU A 110 0.44 -13.91 18.80
C LEU A 110 0.04 -12.44 18.96
N ASN A 111 -1.18 -12.11 19.41
CA ASN A 111 -1.69 -10.74 19.30
C ASN A 111 -2.13 -10.11 20.63
N ILE A 112 -2.34 -10.89 21.70
CA ILE A 112 -2.70 -10.36 23.02
C ILE A 112 -1.65 -9.38 23.59
N PRO A 113 -0.33 -9.70 23.58
CA PRO A 113 0.70 -8.80 24.10
C PRO A 113 0.99 -7.61 23.16
N GLY A 114 0.50 -7.68 21.92
CA GLY A 114 0.88 -6.81 20.82
C GLY A 114 1.31 -7.59 19.59
N ARG A 115 1.99 -6.91 18.66
CA ARG A 115 2.37 -7.46 17.36
C ARG A 115 3.88 -7.61 17.16
N GLN A 116 4.69 -7.38 18.19
CA GLN A 116 6.15 -7.41 18.05
C GLN A 116 6.66 -8.84 17.78
N VAL A 117 7.87 -8.93 17.22
CA VAL A 117 8.55 -10.22 16.99
C VAL A 117 8.98 -10.81 18.34
N ASP A 118 9.67 -10.02 19.15
CA ASP A 118 10.15 -10.41 20.47
C ASP A 118 9.18 -9.89 21.53
N GLN A 119 8.16 -10.70 21.86
CA GLN A 119 7.16 -10.34 22.86
C GLN A 119 6.85 -11.53 23.80
N PRO A 120 6.41 -11.25 25.04
CA PRO A 120 6.07 -12.30 26.00
C PRO A 120 4.89 -13.14 25.52
N VAL A 121 4.86 -14.41 25.91
CA VAL A 121 3.71 -15.29 25.66
C VAL A 121 2.64 -15.01 26.72
N PRO A 122 1.34 -14.95 26.37
CA PRO A 122 0.27 -14.84 27.35
C PRO A 122 0.37 -15.91 28.45
N LYS A 123 0.15 -15.52 29.71
CA LYS A 123 0.21 -16.38 30.91
C LYS A 123 -0.66 -17.63 30.79
N MET A 124 -1.76 -17.54 30.04
CA MET A 124 -2.73 -18.60 29.85
C MET A 124 -3.21 -18.65 28.40
N THR A 125 -3.68 -19.83 27.98
CA THR A 125 -4.32 -20.04 26.68
C THR A 125 -5.71 -19.40 26.66
N TYR A 126 -6.27 -19.21 25.47
CA TYR A 126 -7.63 -18.68 25.32
C TYR A 126 -8.66 -19.58 26.04
N GLN A 127 -8.55 -20.90 25.86
CA GLN A 127 -9.43 -21.86 26.53
C GLN A 127 -9.31 -21.83 28.06
N HIS A 128 -8.08 -21.70 28.59
CA HIS A 128 -7.90 -21.61 30.05
C HIS A 128 -8.50 -20.30 30.58
N ALA A 129 -8.26 -19.16 29.91
CA ALA A 129 -8.86 -17.89 30.30
C ALA A 129 -10.39 -17.95 30.30
N LEU A 130 -10.99 -18.61 29.30
CA LEU A 130 -12.44 -18.80 29.22
C LEU A 130 -12.96 -19.71 30.35
N SER A 131 -12.21 -20.75 30.72
CA SER A 131 -12.61 -21.69 31.79
C SER A 131 -12.63 -21.06 33.20
N LEU A 132 -11.93 -19.95 33.40
CA LEU A 132 -11.94 -19.20 34.66
C LEU A 132 -13.23 -18.36 34.83
N ILE A 133 -14.07 -18.27 33.81
CA ILE A 133 -15.29 -17.45 33.83
C ILE A 133 -16.46 -18.34 34.27
N GLU A 134 -16.71 -18.37 35.58
CA GLU A 134 -17.81 -19.16 36.14
C GLU A 134 -19.18 -18.52 35.85
N THR A 135 -19.26 -17.18 35.86
CA THR A 135 -20.49 -16.42 35.63
C THR A 135 -20.32 -15.42 34.48
N PRO A 136 -21.25 -15.36 33.52
CA PRO A 136 -21.21 -14.38 32.43
C PRO A 136 -21.14 -12.94 32.95
N PRO A 137 -20.12 -12.14 32.57
CA PRO A 137 -20.04 -10.74 32.94
C PRO A 137 -21.14 -9.93 32.25
N THR A 138 -21.86 -9.11 33.02
CA THR A 138 -22.93 -8.23 32.51
C THR A 138 -22.56 -6.76 32.54
N GLU A 139 -21.52 -6.40 33.30
CA GLU A 139 -21.12 -5.01 33.50
C GLU A 139 -20.18 -4.53 32.38
N ILE A 140 -20.49 -3.34 31.85
CA ILE A 140 -19.62 -2.60 30.93
C ILE A 140 -18.82 -1.60 31.76
N LEU A 141 -17.50 -1.58 31.60
CA LEU A 141 -16.62 -0.68 32.33
C LEU A 141 -16.82 0.77 31.89
N GLU A 142 -16.97 1.69 32.85
CA GLU A 142 -17.05 3.12 32.56
C GLU A 142 -15.74 3.66 31.96
N LYS A 143 -15.87 4.69 31.12
CA LYS A 143 -14.72 5.31 30.44
C LYS A 143 -13.72 5.85 31.47
N GLY A 144 -12.50 5.33 31.42
CA GLY A 144 -11.42 5.77 32.30
C GLY A 144 -11.33 5.02 33.62
N ALA A 145 -12.25 4.09 33.92
CA ALA A 145 -12.08 3.20 35.06
C ALA A 145 -10.96 2.18 34.80
N VAL A 146 -10.35 1.68 35.88
CA VAL A 146 -9.27 0.69 35.84
C VAL A 146 -9.88 -0.71 35.76
N LEU A 147 -9.39 -1.53 34.83
CA LEU A 147 -9.82 -2.91 34.66
C LEU A 147 -9.25 -3.78 35.79
N ASN A 148 -10.11 -4.16 36.73
CA ASN A 148 -9.77 -4.99 37.89
C ASN A 148 -10.60 -6.28 37.99
N ARG A 149 -11.58 -6.46 37.11
CA ARG A 149 -12.47 -7.63 37.04
C ARG A 149 -12.77 -7.98 35.59
N THR A 150 -13.29 -9.17 35.35
CA THR A 150 -13.82 -9.56 34.04
C THR A 150 -15.02 -8.68 33.69
N VAL A 151 -14.99 -8.04 32.52
CA VAL A 151 -16.07 -7.17 32.03
C VAL A 151 -16.55 -7.62 30.65
N THR A 152 -17.75 -7.17 30.29
CA THR A 152 -18.26 -7.30 28.91
C THR A 152 -18.07 -5.99 28.15
N VAL A 153 -18.09 -6.07 26.82
CA VAL A 153 -17.96 -4.93 25.92
C VAL A 153 -19.32 -4.50 25.40
N SER A 154 -19.47 -3.22 25.08
CA SER A 154 -20.69 -2.72 24.44
C SER A 154 -20.80 -3.26 23.02
N ASN A 155 -21.94 -3.88 22.68
CA ASN A 155 -22.24 -4.32 21.32
C ASN A 155 -22.19 -3.18 20.30
N GLU A 156 -22.59 -1.96 20.69
CA GLU A 156 -22.51 -0.79 19.82
C GLU A 156 -21.05 -0.44 19.49
N SER A 157 -20.18 -0.45 20.50
CA SER A 157 -18.75 -0.17 20.33
C SER A 157 -18.07 -1.25 19.51
N TYR A 158 -18.36 -2.52 19.80
CA TYR A 158 -17.84 -3.67 19.07
C TYR A 158 -18.25 -3.63 17.60
N ASN A 159 -19.54 -3.48 17.30
CA ASN A 159 -20.05 -3.47 15.93
C ASN A 159 -19.47 -2.30 15.11
N ALA A 160 -19.30 -1.13 15.72
CA ALA A 160 -18.68 0.02 15.05
C ALA A 160 -17.22 -0.24 14.67
N HIS A 161 -16.43 -0.85 15.56
CA HIS A 161 -15.04 -1.20 15.26
C HIS A 161 -14.93 -2.37 14.27
N GLN A 162 -15.83 -3.35 14.37
CA GLN A 162 -15.88 -4.49 13.46
C GLN A 162 -16.19 -4.04 12.02
N GLU A 163 -17.19 -3.17 11.85
CA GLU A 163 -17.54 -2.58 10.55
C GLU A 163 -16.32 -1.84 9.97
N GLN A 164 -15.67 -1.00 10.77
CA GLN A 164 -14.50 -0.23 10.36
C GLN A 164 -13.32 -1.12 9.94
N GLN A 165 -12.97 -2.13 10.74
CA GLN A 165 -11.88 -3.06 10.43
C GLN A 165 -12.20 -3.90 9.19
N THR A 166 -13.46 -4.34 9.03
CA THR A 166 -13.90 -5.08 7.85
C THR A 166 -13.79 -4.23 6.58
N VAL A 167 -14.27 -2.99 6.63
CA VAL A 167 -14.15 -2.03 5.53
C VAL A 167 -12.68 -1.76 5.21
N TYR A 168 -11.83 -1.53 6.22
CA TYR A 168 -10.39 -1.33 6.03
C TYR A 168 -9.75 -2.52 5.31
N LYS A 169 -9.99 -3.75 5.81
CA LYS A 169 -9.48 -5.00 5.24
C LYS A 169 -9.89 -5.13 3.77
N ASN A 170 -11.15 -4.87 3.46
CA ASN A 170 -11.69 -4.96 2.10
C ASN A 170 -11.07 -3.90 1.17
N VAL A 171 -11.00 -2.64 1.62
CA VAL A 171 -10.43 -1.54 0.82
C VAL A 171 -8.97 -1.80 0.51
N GLN A 172 -8.17 -2.25 1.48
CA GLN A 172 -6.76 -2.56 1.26
C GLN A 172 -6.55 -3.79 0.38
N THR A 173 -7.33 -4.85 0.59
CA THR A 173 -7.30 -6.04 -0.29
C THR A 173 -7.64 -5.66 -1.74
N ASN A 174 -8.63 -4.80 -1.93
CA ASN A 174 -8.95 -4.25 -3.25
C ASN A 174 -7.79 -3.41 -3.81
N SER A 175 -7.05 -2.68 -2.98
CA SER A 175 -5.86 -1.89 -3.39
C SER A 175 -4.79 -2.78 -3.96
N SER A 176 -4.41 -3.82 -3.23
CA SER A 176 -3.43 -4.82 -3.68
C SER A 176 -3.91 -5.55 -4.94
N LYS A 177 -5.19 -5.98 -4.98
CA LYS A 177 -5.78 -6.60 -6.17
C LYS A 177 -5.68 -5.70 -7.41
N TYR A 178 -6.02 -4.42 -7.29
CA TYR A 178 -6.00 -3.51 -8.43
C TYR A 178 -4.57 -3.17 -8.87
N GLY A 179 -3.63 -3.06 -7.94
CA GLY A 179 -2.20 -2.95 -8.26
C GLY A 179 -1.72 -4.15 -9.08
N LEU A 180 -2.05 -5.37 -8.65
CA LEU A 180 -1.76 -6.59 -9.40
C LEU A 180 -2.44 -6.59 -10.78
N MET A 181 -3.70 -6.14 -10.88
CA MET A 181 -4.40 -6.03 -12.16
C MET A 181 -3.69 -5.07 -13.13
N ILE A 182 -3.21 -3.91 -12.66
CA ILE A 182 -2.42 -2.97 -13.47
C ILE A 182 -1.14 -3.64 -13.96
N PHE A 183 -0.38 -4.26 -13.06
CA PHE A 183 0.88 -4.91 -13.42
C PHE A 183 0.67 -6.06 -14.40
N ILE A 184 -0.27 -6.97 -14.10
CA ILE A 184 -0.58 -8.13 -14.94
C ILE A 184 -1.06 -7.67 -16.31
N THR A 185 -2.02 -6.74 -16.38
CA THR A 185 -2.51 -6.30 -17.69
C THR A 185 -1.44 -5.53 -18.48
N GLY A 186 -0.61 -4.73 -17.79
CA GLY A 186 0.52 -4.05 -18.39
C GLY A 186 1.55 -5.00 -19.01
N CYS A 187 1.68 -6.22 -18.50
CA CYS A 187 2.56 -7.27 -19.05
C CYS A 187 1.84 -8.17 -20.08
N VAL A 188 0.62 -8.60 -19.79
CA VAL A 188 -0.11 -9.63 -20.56
C VAL A 188 -0.81 -9.04 -21.78
N ALA A 189 -1.37 -7.83 -21.71
CA ALA A 189 -2.08 -7.23 -22.83
C ALA A 189 -1.19 -7.06 -24.09
N PRO A 190 0.07 -6.60 -24.01
CA PRO A 190 0.98 -6.59 -25.15
C PRO A 190 1.19 -7.97 -25.77
N ILE A 191 1.39 -9.00 -24.93
CA ILE A 191 1.60 -10.38 -25.37
C ILE A 191 0.36 -10.87 -26.11
N PHE A 192 -0.81 -10.70 -25.50
CA PHE A 192 -2.09 -11.09 -26.09
C PHE A 192 -2.32 -10.40 -27.44
N LEU A 193 -2.12 -9.09 -27.52
CA LEU A 193 -2.26 -8.33 -28.77
C LEU A 193 -1.28 -8.82 -29.85
N SER A 194 -0.05 -9.15 -29.48
CA SER A 194 0.93 -9.71 -30.41
C SER A 194 0.58 -11.13 -30.86
N LEU A 195 -0.09 -11.94 -30.04
CA LEU A 195 -0.50 -13.30 -30.40
C LEU A 195 -1.66 -13.34 -31.41
N ILE A 196 -2.43 -12.25 -31.55
CA ILE A 196 -3.53 -12.15 -32.53
C ILE A 196 -3.03 -12.41 -33.97
N ARG A 197 -1.75 -12.10 -34.27
CA ARG A 197 -1.14 -12.35 -35.60
C ARG A 197 -1.03 -13.83 -35.97
N PHE A 198 -1.13 -14.74 -34.99
CA PHE A 198 -1.06 -16.19 -35.21
C PHE A 198 -2.43 -16.85 -35.34
N ILE A 199 -3.53 -16.10 -35.19
CA ILE A 199 -4.87 -16.62 -35.42
C ILE A 199 -5.04 -16.87 -36.93
N PRO A 200 -5.54 -18.04 -37.37
CA PRO A 200 -5.65 -18.40 -38.78
C PRO A 200 -6.82 -17.67 -39.47
N LEU A 201 -6.76 -16.35 -39.53
CA LEU A 201 -7.69 -15.51 -40.29
C LEU A 201 -7.14 -15.18 -41.69
N PRO A 202 -8.00 -14.83 -42.67
CA PRO A 202 -7.55 -14.44 -44.00
C PRO A 202 -6.56 -13.28 -43.95
N SER A 203 -5.49 -13.33 -44.75
CA SER A 203 -4.46 -12.27 -44.80
C SER A 203 -5.04 -10.88 -45.09
N GLN A 204 -6.11 -10.81 -45.89
CA GLN A 204 -6.83 -9.58 -46.22
C GLN A 204 -7.41 -8.88 -44.98
N PHE A 205 -7.86 -9.67 -43.99
CA PHE A 205 -8.36 -9.13 -42.73
C PHE A 205 -7.23 -8.43 -41.96
N PHE A 206 -6.07 -9.06 -41.83
CA PHE A 206 -4.92 -8.47 -41.14
C PHE A 206 -4.39 -7.23 -41.88
N ILE A 207 -4.38 -7.24 -43.21
CA ILE A 207 -4.01 -6.05 -44.00
C ILE A 207 -5.00 -4.90 -43.73
N ALA A 208 -6.30 -5.16 -43.81
CA ALA A 208 -7.33 -4.17 -43.54
C ALA A 208 -7.21 -3.60 -42.11
N LEU A 209 -6.99 -4.47 -41.11
CA LEU A 209 -6.77 -4.08 -39.73
C LEU A 209 -5.55 -3.16 -39.57
N ASN A 210 -4.42 -3.54 -40.15
CA ASN A 210 -3.19 -2.74 -40.05
C ASN A 210 -3.34 -1.39 -40.74
N VAL A 211 -3.86 -1.38 -41.97
CA VAL A 211 -4.00 -0.16 -42.79
C VAL A 211 -5.05 0.81 -42.24
N HIS A 212 -6.15 0.33 -41.65
CA HIS A 212 -7.22 1.22 -41.18
C HIS A 212 -7.11 1.59 -39.69
N LEU A 213 -6.56 0.69 -38.86
CA LEU A 213 -6.70 0.77 -37.41
C LEU A 213 -5.35 0.85 -36.67
N ILE A 214 -4.29 0.18 -37.14
CA ILE A 214 -3.02 0.10 -36.39
C ILE A 214 -2.02 1.16 -36.85
N ASP A 215 -1.65 1.17 -38.13
CA ASP A 215 -0.54 1.96 -38.70
C ASP A 215 -0.83 3.44 -38.96
N PRO A 216 -2.07 3.87 -39.27
CA PRO A 216 -2.32 5.29 -39.53
C PRO A 216 -1.93 6.17 -38.34
N PRO A 217 -1.48 7.41 -38.60
CA PRO A 217 -1.25 8.39 -37.54
C PRO A 217 -2.55 8.67 -36.77
N LEU A 218 -2.45 8.86 -35.46
CA LEU A 218 -3.59 9.27 -34.64
C LEU A 218 -4.13 10.64 -35.09
N ALA A 219 -3.23 11.59 -35.36
CA ALA A 219 -3.56 12.93 -35.78
C ALA A 219 -2.62 13.41 -36.90
N GLY A 220 -3.15 14.13 -37.87
CA GLY A 220 -2.38 14.67 -38.99
C GLY A 220 -1.94 13.63 -40.02
N LYS A 221 -0.88 13.95 -40.78
CA LYS A 221 -0.40 13.15 -41.92
C LYS A 221 0.87 12.34 -41.63
N ARG A 222 1.45 12.46 -40.43
CA ARG A 222 2.74 11.84 -40.05
C ARG A 222 2.65 11.29 -38.62
N HIS A 223 3.12 10.08 -38.41
CA HIS A 223 3.42 9.49 -37.08
C HIS A 223 4.93 9.32 -36.93
N ALA A 224 5.42 8.97 -35.74
CA ALA A 224 6.86 8.76 -35.46
C ALA A 224 7.78 9.98 -35.70
N VAL A 225 7.23 11.14 -36.08
CA VAL A 225 7.93 12.41 -36.26
C VAL A 225 7.54 13.36 -35.13
N PRO A 226 8.48 14.14 -34.59
CA PRO A 226 8.19 15.20 -33.62
C PRO A 226 7.30 16.28 -34.23
N VAL A 227 6.10 16.49 -33.66
CA VAL A 227 5.19 17.57 -34.06
C VAL A 227 5.34 18.71 -33.06
N ILE A 228 5.66 19.92 -33.55
CA ILE A 228 5.79 21.18 -32.79
C ILE A 228 6.75 21.04 -31.58
N GLY A 229 7.86 20.32 -31.73
CA GLY A 229 8.92 20.23 -30.72
C GLY A 229 8.56 19.54 -29.39
N ALA A 230 7.30 19.16 -29.17
CA ALA A 230 6.80 18.70 -27.87
C ALA A 230 6.63 17.17 -27.78
N GLY A 231 6.29 16.47 -28.87
CA GLY A 231 6.03 15.03 -28.81
C GLY A 231 5.98 14.32 -30.16
N ILE A 232 6.13 12.99 -30.14
CA ILE A 232 5.96 12.12 -31.30
C ILE A 232 4.48 11.73 -31.38
N VAL A 233 3.85 11.96 -32.53
CA VAL A 233 2.46 11.51 -32.76
C VAL A 233 2.43 9.99 -32.83
N PRO A 234 1.65 9.32 -31.96
CA PRO A 234 1.52 7.87 -31.98
C PRO A 234 0.72 7.39 -33.21
N THR A 235 0.90 6.13 -33.57
CA THR A 235 -0.05 5.46 -34.46
C THR A 235 -1.39 5.26 -33.74
N ARG A 236 -2.46 4.98 -34.48
CA ARG A 236 -3.79 4.69 -33.89
C ARG A 236 -3.74 3.47 -32.98
N GLY A 237 -3.02 2.42 -33.34
CA GLY A 237 -2.84 1.23 -32.49
C GLY A 237 -2.11 1.56 -31.17
N GLN A 238 -1.02 2.33 -31.24
CA GLN A 238 -0.31 2.82 -30.05
C GLN A 238 -1.21 3.69 -29.17
N ALA A 239 -1.98 4.59 -29.77
CA ALA A 239 -2.91 5.46 -29.07
C ALA A 239 -4.02 4.69 -28.36
N LEU A 240 -4.58 3.65 -29.00
CA LEU A 240 -5.58 2.77 -28.39
C LEU A 240 -5.01 2.03 -27.18
N PHE A 241 -3.78 1.53 -27.27
CA PHE A 241 -3.13 0.87 -26.14
C PHE A 241 -2.81 1.84 -24.99
N ILE A 242 -2.37 3.06 -25.31
CA ILE A 242 -2.20 4.12 -24.30
C ILE A 242 -3.53 4.47 -23.65
N ALA A 243 -4.59 4.65 -24.44
CA ALA A 243 -5.93 4.93 -23.92
C ALA A 243 -6.41 3.81 -23.01
N TYR A 244 -6.17 2.54 -23.37
CA TYR A 244 -6.45 1.39 -22.52
C TYR A 244 -5.73 1.49 -21.17
N ILE A 245 -4.41 1.73 -21.14
CA ILE A 245 -3.64 1.87 -19.89
C ILE A 245 -4.17 3.02 -19.04
N VAL A 246 -4.45 4.18 -19.65
CA VAL A 246 -4.98 5.37 -18.96
C VAL A 246 -6.36 5.08 -18.37
N ILE A 247 -7.27 4.49 -19.15
CA ILE A 247 -8.64 4.17 -18.71
C ILE A 247 -8.61 3.17 -17.55
N VAL A 248 -7.82 2.10 -17.66
CA VAL A 248 -7.67 1.12 -16.58
C VAL A 248 -7.16 1.77 -15.31
N ASN A 249 -6.13 2.62 -15.40
CA ASN A 249 -5.61 3.34 -14.23
C ASN A 249 -6.67 4.27 -13.61
N ILE A 250 -7.42 5.02 -14.41
CA ILE A 250 -8.48 5.92 -13.92
C ILE A 250 -9.62 5.14 -13.25
N ILE A 251 -10.10 4.06 -13.88
CA ILE A 251 -11.18 3.23 -13.33
C ILE A 251 -10.72 2.63 -12.00
N LEU A 252 -9.56 1.97 -11.98
CA LEU A 252 -9.05 1.32 -10.77
C LEU A 252 -8.66 2.32 -9.66
N SER A 253 -8.38 3.58 -10.00
CA SER A 253 -8.19 4.65 -8.99
C SER A 253 -9.51 5.15 -8.39
N SER A 254 -10.65 4.91 -9.05
CA SER A 254 -11.93 5.55 -8.71
C SER A 254 -13.00 4.60 -8.13
N VAL A 255 -12.83 3.29 -8.26
CA VAL A 255 -13.85 2.30 -7.87
C VAL A 255 -13.43 1.46 -6.65
N GLY A 256 -14.40 0.75 -6.06
CA GLY A 256 -14.12 -0.26 -5.03
C GLY A 256 -13.92 0.29 -3.62
N TYR A 257 -14.32 1.54 -3.37
CA TYR A 257 -14.34 2.14 -2.04
C TYR A 257 -15.58 1.68 -1.27
N GLN A 258 -15.35 1.22 -0.04
CA GLN A 258 -16.40 0.99 0.95
C GLN A 258 -16.29 2.08 2.01
N ILE A 259 -17.44 2.54 2.48
CA ILE A 259 -17.56 3.55 3.51
C ILE A 259 -18.06 2.83 4.75
N SER A 260 -17.38 3.04 5.87
CA SER A 260 -17.92 2.71 7.18
C SER A 260 -18.52 3.96 7.80
N ARG A 261 -19.39 3.83 8.78
CA ARG A 261 -19.76 4.97 9.64
C ARG A 261 -18.48 5.64 10.15
N PRO A 262 -18.39 7.00 10.17
CA PRO A 262 -17.27 7.69 10.79
C PRO A 262 -17.13 7.22 12.23
N GLY A 263 -16.04 6.51 12.49
CA GLY A 263 -15.73 5.90 13.79
C GLY A 263 -14.52 6.57 14.44
N THR A 264 -13.81 5.84 15.28
CA THR A 264 -12.62 6.32 15.99
C THR A 264 -11.44 6.63 15.07
N MET A 265 -11.41 6.06 13.85
CA MET A 265 -10.27 6.21 12.93
C MET A 265 -10.32 7.47 12.05
N TYR A 266 -11.51 8.00 11.75
CA TYR A 266 -11.65 9.15 10.86
C TYR A 266 -12.68 10.15 11.38
N PRO A 267 -12.38 11.46 11.35
CA PRO A 267 -13.25 12.48 11.94
C PRO A 267 -14.59 12.65 11.18
N ASN A 268 -14.61 12.37 9.89
CA ASN A 268 -15.80 12.48 9.04
C ASN A 268 -15.63 11.70 7.74
N LEU A 269 -16.73 11.60 6.98
CA LEU A 269 -16.79 10.87 5.72
C LEU A 269 -15.82 11.42 4.66
N SER A 270 -15.73 12.74 4.53
CA SER A 270 -14.87 13.39 3.54
C SER A 270 -13.40 13.07 3.78
N TYR A 271 -12.97 13.11 5.05
CA TYR A 271 -11.64 12.68 5.45
C TYR A 271 -11.40 11.21 5.06
N GLN A 272 -12.32 10.32 5.43
CA GLN A 272 -12.20 8.89 5.16
C GLN A 272 -12.04 8.62 3.66
N LEU A 273 -12.90 9.21 2.82
CA LEU A 273 -12.83 9.03 1.37
C LEU A 273 -11.53 9.58 0.79
N ALA A 274 -11.10 10.76 1.22
CA ALA A 274 -9.84 11.36 0.78
C ALA A 274 -8.64 10.47 1.16
N ALA A 275 -8.63 9.91 2.38
CA ALA A 275 -7.60 8.98 2.82
C ALA A 275 -7.60 7.68 1.99
N TRP A 276 -8.77 7.13 1.66
CA TRP A 276 -8.89 5.96 0.79
C TRP A 276 -8.40 6.20 -0.61
N VAL A 277 -8.81 7.31 -1.23
CA VAL A 277 -8.35 7.70 -2.57
C VAL A 277 -6.85 7.93 -2.57
N SER A 278 -6.32 8.63 -1.56
CA SER A 278 -4.90 8.89 -1.44
C SER A 278 -4.08 7.60 -1.32
N ASN A 279 -4.46 6.69 -0.43
CA ASN A 279 -3.79 5.40 -0.30
C ASN A 279 -3.87 4.58 -1.59
N ARG A 280 -5.03 4.55 -2.26
CA ARG A 280 -5.18 3.87 -3.55
C ARG A 280 -4.18 4.40 -4.57
N LEU A 281 -4.09 5.72 -4.72
CA LEU A 281 -3.18 6.35 -5.66
C LEU A 281 -1.71 6.00 -5.38
N GLY A 282 -1.32 5.97 -4.10
CA GLY A 282 0.01 5.49 -3.69
C GLY A 282 0.27 4.06 -4.17
N VAL A 283 -0.62 3.12 -3.84
CA VAL A 283 -0.49 1.70 -4.24
C VAL A 283 -0.43 1.53 -5.76
N LEU A 284 -1.28 2.22 -6.52
CA LEU A 284 -1.27 2.11 -7.98
C LEU A 284 -0.04 2.78 -8.61
N SER A 285 0.51 3.84 -7.99
CA SER A 285 1.79 4.42 -8.40
C SER A 285 2.92 3.40 -8.25
N PHE A 286 3.00 2.73 -7.09
CA PHE A 286 3.95 1.64 -6.86
C PHE A 286 3.77 0.48 -7.86
N ALA A 287 2.53 0.12 -8.21
CA ALA A 287 2.26 -0.93 -9.20
C ALA A 287 2.70 -0.55 -10.63
N ASN A 288 2.68 0.75 -10.98
CA ASN A 288 3.18 1.24 -12.26
C ASN A 288 4.71 1.34 -12.32
N LEU A 289 5.41 1.44 -11.20
CA LEU A 289 6.86 1.56 -11.13
C LEU A 289 7.63 0.37 -11.76
N PRO A 290 7.32 -0.91 -11.49
CA PRO A 290 7.99 -2.03 -12.15
C PRO A 290 7.68 -2.09 -13.65
N LEU A 291 6.46 -1.74 -14.08
CA LEU A 291 6.12 -1.60 -15.50
C LEU A 291 6.97 -0.50 -16.15
N LEU A 292 7.09 0.65 -15.50
CA LEU A 292 7.89 1.76 -15.97
C LEU A 292 9.34 1.34 -16.25
N ILE A 293 9.94 0.60 -15.32
CA ILE A 293 11.29 0.05 -15.45
C ILE A 293 11.35 -0.97 -16.58
N LEU A 294 10.39 -1.90 -16.66
CA LEU A 294 10.31 -2.93 -17.70
C LEU A 294 10.31 -2.32 -19.10
N TYR A 295 9.43 -1.34 -19.36
CA TYR A 295 9.30 -0.67 -20.66
C TYR A 295 10.50 0.21 -21.04
N SER A 296 11.40 0.53 -20.10
CA SER A 296 12.65 1.25 -20.39
C SER A 296 13.77 0.36 -20.93
N GLY A 297 13.69 -0.95 -20.68
CA GLY A 297 14.76 -1.92 -20.96
C GLY A 297 15.07 -2.07 -22.46
N ARG A 298 16.35 -2.30 -22.79
CA ARG A 298 16.82 -2.52 -24.18
C ARG A 298 16.73 -3.97 -24.64
N ASN A 299 16.71 -4.91 -23.70
CA ASN A 299 16.61 -6.35 -23.96
C ASN A 299 15.83 -6.97 -22.79
N ASN A 300 14.52 -7.18 -22.97
CA ASN A 300 13.66 -7.80 -21.97
C ASN A 300 12.73 -8.82 -22.64
N ILE A 301 12.24 -9.77 -21.85
CA ILE A 301 11.41 -10.89 -22.33
C ILE A 301 10.16 -10.37 -23.08
N LEU A 302 9.56 -9.29 -22.57
CA LEU A 302 8.36 -8.71 -23.17
C LEU A 302 8.64 -8.17 -24.58
N LEU A 303 9.78 -7.52 -24.79
CA LEU A 303 10.22 -7.03 -26.11
C LEU A 303 10.41 -8.20 -27.09
N TRP A 304 11.02 -9.29 -26.63
CA TRP A 304 11.22 -10.50 -27.44
C TRP A 304 9.90 -11.20 -27.79
N MET A 305 8.98 -11.35 -26.83
CA MET A 305 7.69 -12.02 -27.05
C MET A 305 6.73 -11.21 -27.93
N THR A 306 6.73 -9.89 -27.77
CA THR A 306 5.75 -9.03 -28.45
C THR A 306 6.17 -8.67 -29.87
N ASP A 307 7.47 -8.70 -30.17
CA ASP A 307 8.04 -8.23 -31.45
C ASP A 307 7.66 -6.76 -31.74
N TRP A 308 7.40 -5.97 -30.69
CA TRP A 308 7.14 -4.55 -30.82
C TRP A 308 8.47 -3.79 -30.93
N SER A 309 8.43 -2.67 -31.65
CA SER A 309 9.61 -1.81 -31.77
C SER A 309 9.99 -1.19 -30.42
N ARG A 310 11.30 -0.96 -30.23
CA ARG A 310 11.82 -0.24 -29.06
C ARG A 310 11.23 1.17 -28.93
N SER A 311 10.89 1.82 -30.05
CA SER A 311 10.24 3.13 -30.01
C SER A 311 8.84 3.08 -29.40
N THR A 312 8.08 2.00 -29.64
CA THR A 312 6.78 1.74 -28.99
C THR A 312 6.94 1.52 -27.48
N PHE A 313 7.92 0.72 -27.06
CA PHE A 313 8.22 0.53 -25.63
C PHE A 313 8.55 1.85 -24.93
N LEU A 314 9.41 2.68 -25.52
CA LEU A 314 9.75 3.99 -24.97
C LEU A 314 8.58 4.97 -24.97
N LEU A 315 7.63 4.84 -25.91
CA LEU A 315 6.39 5.60 -25.91
C LEU A 315 5.52 5.22 -24.71
N ILE A 316 5.33 3.92 -24.48
CA ILE A 316 4.56 3.40 -23.34
C ILE A 316 5.23 3.76 -22.01
N HIS A 317 6.56 3.62 -21.90
CA HIS A 317 7.34 4.05 -20.74
C HIS A 317 7.03 5.51 -20.36
N ARG A 318 6.98 6.44 -21.32
CA ARG A 318 6.68 7.85 -21.03
C ARG A 318 5.26 8.07 -20.50
N TRP A 319 4.28 7.35 -21.04
CA TRP A 319 2.90 7.45 -20.57
C TRP A 319 2.71 6.83 -19.20
N ILE A 320 3.31 5.67 -18.94
CA ILE A 320 3.32 5.05 -17.60
C ILE A 320 4.07 5.95 -16.61
N ALA A 321 5.17 6.60 -17.02
CA ALA A 321 5.91 7.55 -16.17
C ALA A 321 5.01 8.70 -15.73
N PHE A 322 4.25 9.26 -16.66
CA PHE A 322 3.31 10.34 -16.39
C PHE A 322 2.21 9.89 -15.43
N ILE A 323 1.59 8.72 -15.66
CA ILE A 323 0.55 8.17 -14.79
C ILE A 323 1.10 7.90 -13.38
N CYS A 324 2.24 7.22 -13.27
CA CYS A 324 2.92 6.90 -12.02
C CYS A 324 3.23 8.18 -11.22
N THR A 325 3.79 9.18 -11.87
CA THR A 325 4.12 10.48 -11.25
C THR A 325 2.86 11.22 -10.84
N LEU A 326 1.84 11.28 -11.69
CA LEU A 326 0.58 11.94 -11.37
C LEU A 326 -0.10 11.30 -10.14
N GLN A 327 -0.12 9.96 -10.07
CA GLN A 327 -0.65 9.23 -8.91
C GLN A 327 0.15 9.55 -7.63
N ALA A 328 1.49 9.58 -7.70
CA ALA A 328 2.33 9.95 -6.55
C ALA A 328 2.11 11.40 -6.09
N CYS A 329 1.98 12.33 -7.05
CA CYS A 329 1.68 13.73 -6.76
C CYS A 329 0.30 13.89 -6.12
N LEU A 330 -0.74 13.24 -6.65
CA LEU A 330 -2.09 13.30 -6.08
C LEU A 330 -2.14 12.67 -4.68
N HIS A 331 -1.51 11.52 -4.46
CA HIS A 331 -1.34 10.92 -3.14
C HIS A 331 -0.73 11.92 -2.14
N SER A 332 0.37 12.57 -2.54
CA SER A 332 1.09 13.53 -1.69
C SER A 332 0.26 14.79 -1.41
N LEU A 333 -0.41 15.34 -2.43
CA LEU A 333 -1.22 16.55 -2.31
C LEU A 333 -2.47 16.33 -1.45
N ILE A 334 -3.16 15.19 -1.60
CA ILE A 334 -4.32 14.86 -0.78
C ILE A 334 -3.90 14.69 0.68
N TYR A 335 -2.81 13.96 0.96
CA TYR A 335 -2.34 13.81 2.34
C TYR A 335 -1.87 15.13 2.95
N LEU A 336 -1.19 15.98 2.18
CA LEU A 336 -0.80 17.32 2.62
C LEU A 336 -2.04 18.15 3.00
N ALA A 337 -3.08 18.14 2.15
CA ALA A 337 -4.33 18.85 2.44
C ALA A 337 -5.01 18.32 3.72
N LEU A 338 -5.04 17.00 3.92
CA LEU A 338 -5.62 16.38 5.12
C LEU A 338 -4.86 16.77 6.39
N VAL A 339 -3.52 16.73 6.41
CA VAL A 339 -2.76 17.08 7.63
C VAL A 339 -2.74 18.57 7.92
N ILE A 340 -2.83 19.43 6.90
CA ILE A 340 -3.01 20.88 7.10
C ILE A 340 -4.37 21.15 7.73
N TRP A 341 -5.41 20.46 7.27
CA TRP A 341 -6.75 20.63 7.81
C TRP A 341 -6.86 20.22 9.29
N GLU A 342 -6.17 19.16 9.70
CA GLU A 342 -6.10 18.71 11.10
C GLU A 342 -5.10 19.51 11.96
N ASN A 343 -4.39 20.50 11.41
CA ASN A 343 -3.31 21.24 12.06
C ASN A 343 -2.13 20.37 12.55
N ASP A 344 -1.93 19.21 11.92
CA ASP A 344 -0.92 18.21 12.28
C ASP A 344 0.36 18.31 11.44
N HIS A 345 0.39 19.23 10.46
CA HIS A 345 1.48 19.31 9.48
C HIS A 345 2.86 19.48 10.13
N GLU A 346 3.00 20.34 11.13
CA GLU A 346 4.27 20.56 11.84
C GLU A 346 4.84 19.22 12.32
N ILE A 347 4.06 18.48 13.12
CA ILE A 347 4.47 17.20 13.71
C ILE A 347 4.70 16.15 12.62
N LYS A 348 3.76 15.97 11.69
CA LYS A 348 3.84 14.91 10.68
C LYS A 348 5.00 15.11 9.70
N SER A 349 5.33 16.36 9.37
CA SER A 349 6.38 16.68 8.38
C SER A 349 7.78 16.26 8.83
N HIS A 350 8.02 16.15 10.13
CA HIS A 350 9.28 15.69 10.71
C HIS A 350 9.41 14.17 10.78
N LEU A 351 8.34 13.41 10.51
CA LEU A 351 8.37 11.94 10.56
C LEU A 351 9.19 11.37 9.38
N ALA A 352 9.95 10.32 9.67
CA ALA A 352 10.86 9.68 8.72
C ALA A 352 10.20 9.33 7.39
N PHE A 353 9.08 8.62 7.45
CA PHE A 353 8.35 8.25 6.23
C PHE A 353 7.85 9.47 5.45
N TRP A 354 7.53 10.58 6.11
CA TRP A 354 6.94 11.74 5.49
C TRP A 354 7.94 12.49 4.62
N TYR A 355 9.11 12.86 5.16
CA TYR A 355 10.11 13.57 4.37
C TYR A 355 10.72 12.69 3.27
N TRP A 356 10.85 11.37 3.47
CA TRP A 356 11.25 10.46 2.38
C TRP A 356 10.20 10.40 1.27
N GLY A 357 8.91 10.48 1.62
CA GLY A 357 7.82 10.63 0.65
C GLY A 357 7.93 11.94 -0.15
N ILE A 358 8.24 13.06 0.51
CA ILE A 358 8.48 14.35 -0.15
C ILE A 358 9.64 14.23 -1.15
N ILE A 359 10.78 13.66 -0.73
CA ILE A 359 11.97 13.47 -1.57
C ILE A 359 11.61 12.64 -2.82
N ALA A 360 10.86 11.54 -2.65
CA ALA A 360 10.44 10.69 -3.76
C ALA A 360 9.52 11.42 -4.74
N THR A 361 8.48 12.10 -4.24
CA THR A 361 7.51 12.83 -5.07
C THR A 361 8.16 13.98 -5.83
N VAL A 362 9.09 14.72 -5.19
CA VAL A 362 9.86 15.78 -5.86
C VAL A 362 10.76 15.18 -6.95
N ALA A 363 11.44 14.06 -6.69
CA ALA A 363 12.25 13.39 -7.70
C ALA A 363 11.42 12.95 -8.92
N PHE A 364 10.27 12.28 -8.71
CA PHE A 364 9.34 11.94 -9.79
C PHE A 364 8.88 13.18 -10.57
N SER A 365 8.51 14.24 -9.85
CA SER A 365 8.01 15.49 -10.45
C SER A 365 9.06 16.18 -11.32
N LEU A 366 10.32 16.23 -10.87
CA LEU A 366 11.44 16.84 -11.61
C LEU A 366 11.82 16.03 -12.86
N MET A 367 11.66 14.71 -12.84
CA MET A 367 11.98 13.87 -14.01
C MET A 367 11.20 14.26 -15.26
N ILE A 368 9.95 14.75 -15.14
CA ILE A 368 9.13 15.13 -16.30
C ILE A 368 9.73 16.33 -17.06
N PRO A 369 9.90 17.53 -16.46
CA PRO A 369 10.46 18.68 -17.16
C PRO A 369 11.90 18.44 -17.61
N PHE A 370 12.70 17.68 -16.86
CA PHE A 370 14.06 17.32 -17.29
C PHE A 370 14.11 16.26 -18.41
N SER A 371 12.98 15.63 -18.76
CA SER A 371 12.89 14.61 -19.83
C SER A 371 12.21 15.13 -21.10
N ILE A 372 11.91 16.43 -21.21
CA ILE A 372 11.26 16.98 -22.41
C ILE A 372 12.14 16.87 -23.66
N LEU A 373 11.50 16.77 -24.82
CA LEU A 373 12.19 16.55 -26.09
C LEU A 373 13.22 17.63 -26.47
N PRO A 374 12.98 18.93 -26.27
CA PRO A 374 13.99 19.96 -26.58
C PRO A 374 15.28 19.79 -25.77
N LEU A 375 15.15 19.59 -24.46
CA LEU A 375 16.30 19.42 -23.56
C LEU A 375 17.12 18.18 -23.95
N ARG A 376 16.46 17.06 -24.24
CA ARG A 376 17.13 15.82 -24.67
C ARG A 376 17.90 15.93 -25.98
N ARG A 377 17.51 16.84 -26.87
CA ARG A 377 18.21 17.06 -28.14
C ARG A 377 19.46 17.92 -27.98
N VAL A 378 19.40 18.91 -27.08
CA VAL A 378 20.50 19.86 -26.87
C VAL A 378 21.51 19.33 -25.87
N ALA A 379 21.05 18.67 -24.80
CA ALA A 379 21.88 18.21 -23.69
C ALA A 379 21.54 16.74 -23.32
N TYR A 380 21.82 15.81 -24.22
CA TYR A 380 21.51 14.38 -24.03
C TYR A 380 22.19 13.79 -22.80
N GLU A 381 23.49 14.04 -22.63
CA GLU A 381 24.27 13.52 -21.50
C GLU A 381 23.74 14.04 -20.15
N LEU A 382 23.40 15.33 -20.08
CA LEU A 382 22.80 15.93 -18.88
C LEU A 382 21.45 15.28 -18.56
N PHE A 383 20.58 15.13 -19.56
CA PHE A 383 19.32 14.41 -19.39
C PHE A 383 19.54 13.01 -18.84
N PHE A 384 20.48 12.26 -19.43
CA PHE A 384 20.72 10.87 -19.06
C PHE A 384 21.20 10.75 -17.61
N ILE A 385 22.16 11.58 -17.20
CA ILE A 385 22.69 11.61 -15.83
C ILE A 385 21.61 12.02 -14.83
N LEU A 386 20.89 13.12 -15.08
CA LEU A 386 19.82 13.59 -14.20
C LEU A 386 18.69 12.57 -14.08
N HIS A 387 18.29 11.95 -15.19
CA HIS A 387 17.22 10.95 -15.20
C HIS A 387 17.60 9.72 -14.35
N ILE A 388 18.85 9.24 -14.44
CA ILE A 388 19.33 8.13 -13.60
C ILE A 388 19.40 8.56 -12.12
N ALA A 389 19.96 9.74 -11.83
CA ALA A 389 20.09 10.23 -10.47
C ALA A 389 18.72 10.38 -9.79
N PHE A 390 17.75 11.02 -10.47
CA PHE A 390 16.40 11.14 -9.95
C PHE A 390 15.65 9.81 -9.91
N ALA A 391 15.87 8.89 -10.85
CA ALA A 391 15.26 7.55 -10.78
C ALA A 391 15.75 6.77 -9.55
N ILE A 392 17.04 6.81 -9.25
CA ILE A 392 17.60 6.19 -8.03
C ILE A 392 16.99 6.85 -6.80
N LEU A 393 16.96 8.18 -6.75
CA LEU A 393 16.40 8.92 -5.62
C LEU A 393 14.91 8.64 -5.42
N ALA A 394 14.13 8.55 -6.50
CA ALA A 394 12.71 8.20 -6.45
C ALA A 394 12.51 6.78 -5.92
N ILE A 395 13.24 5.79 -6.43
CA ILE A 395 13.13 4.38 -5.98
C ILE A 395 13.55 4.24 -4.51
N VAL A 396 14.71 4.80 -4.14
CA VAL A 396 15.23 4.74 -2.75
C VAL A 396 14.33 5.52 -1.80
N GLY A 397 13.86 6.70 -2.20
CA GLY A 397 12.93 7.50 -1.40
C GLY A 397 11.60 6.79 -1.20
N SER A 398 11.05 6.18 -2.25
CA SER A 398 9.84 5.34 -2.18
C SER A 398 10.04 4.13 -1.24
N TRP A 399 11.20 3.49 -1.30
CA TRP A 399 11.54 2.38 -0.39
C TRP A 399 11.57 2.84 1.07
N TYR A 400 12.30 3.91 1.39
CA TYR A 400 12.38 4.43 2.75
C TYR A 400 11.03 4.96 3.25
N HIS A 401 10.25 5.61 2.39
CA HIS A 401 8.89 6.04 2.70
C HIS A 401 8.04 4.87 3.21
N ILE A 402 8.08 3.73 2.51
CA ILE A 402 7.34 2.52 2.92
C ILE A 402 7.96 1.86 4.15
N MET A 403 9.28 1.69 4.18
CA MET A 403 9.98 1.04 5.29
C MET A 403 9.74 1.74 6.63
N TYR A 404 9.90 3.05 6.69
CA TYR A 404 9.67 3.81 7.92
C TYR A 404 8.19 3.86 8.32
N ARG A 405 7.27 3.68 7.36
CA ARG A 405 5.84 3.67 7.62
C ARG A 405 5.31 2.30 8.04
N TYR A 406 5.93 1.20 7.59
CA TYR A 406 5.31 -0.12 7.64
C TYR A 406 6.22 -1.28 8.08
N ASP A 407 7.54 -1.10 8.30
CA ASP A 407 8.54 -2.14 8.68
C ASP A 407 8.31 -3.52 8.04
N LYS A 408 8.00 -3.57 6.73
CA LYS A 408 7.74 -4.81 5.97
C LYS A 408 6.53 -5.64 6.43
N GLN A 409 5.58 -5.04 7.12
CA GLN A 409 4.42 -5.75 7.65
C GLN A 409 3.36 -6.03 6.59
N TRP A 410 3.33 -5.23 5.52
CA TRP A 410 2.17 -5.14 4.62
C TRP A 410 2.49 -5.38 3.14
N GLY A 411 3.74 -5.71 2.80
CA GLY A 411 4.10 -6.09 1.44
C GLY A 411 4.08 -4.94 0.43
N PHE A 412 4.25 -3.71 0.90
CA PHE A 412 4.40 -2.56 0.00
C PHE A 412 5.83 -2.46 -0.57
N GLU A 413 6.76 -3.19 0.04
CA GLU A 413 8.16 -3.32 -0.35
C GLU A 413 8.41 -4.44 -1.37
N THR A 414 7.49 -5.41 -1.48
CA THR A 414 7.54 -6.53 -2.44
C THR A 414 7.02 -6.14 -3.80
#